data_AF-A0A946CDS1-F1
#
_entry.id   AF-A0A946CDS1-F1
#
_cell.length_a   1.000
_cell.length_b   1.000
_cell.length_c   1.000
_cell.angle_alpha   90.00
_cell.angle_beta   90.00
_cell.angle_gamma   90.00
#
_symmetry.space_group_name_H-M   'P 1'
#
loop_
_entity.id
_entity.type
_entity.pdbx_description
1 polymer ?
#
loop_
_entity_poly.entity_id
_entity_poly.type
_entity_poly.pdbx_seq_one_letter_code
_entity_poly.pdbx_strand_id
1 'polypeptide(L)'
;MDFFVLAGIEKRDYLPTKPAAKRTLIRRAYLDLHGLPPSTGQIEAFLKDERPDAWARLIEELLKSPRYGERWGRHWLDVARYADTNGMDEDIAHPSAWRYRDYVIRSFNKDKPFDRFIVEQLAGDLLPAKDLAQKREQTVGLGFLSVGPKMLACDDPDKMRRDIVDEQMDTMGRAFLGMTIGCARCHDHKIDPISIKDYYGLAGIFMSTKTLTKYSVVAEFHEHDLTKEEDQKKWLEVRRLEGEQKKKETPKDEKDKLAEE
;
A
#
# COMPACT_ATOMS: atom_id res chain seq x y z
N MET A 1 3.25 19.85 -24.15
CA MET A 1 2.02 20.35 -23.51
C MET A 1 0.92 19.35 -23.82
N ASP A 2 0.02 19.09 -22.89
CA ASP A 2 -1.13 18.24 -23.15
C ASP A 2 -2.00 18.85 -24.28
N PHE A 3 -2.36 18.04 -25.29
CA PHE A 3 -3.06 18.52 -26.48
C PHE A 3 -4.53 18.86 -26.21
N PHE A 4 -5.16 18.22 -25.22
CA PHE A 4 -6.53 18.53 -24.83
C PHE A 4 -6.60 19.92 -24.17
N VAL A 5 -5.65 20.23 -23.29
CA VAL A 5 -5.52 21.56 -22.68
C VAL A 5 -5.17 22.62 -23.74
N LEU A 6 -4.22 22.33 -24.64
CA LEU A 6 -3.85 23.25 -25.72
C LEU A 6 -5.05 23.60 -26.61
N ALA A 7 -5.83 22.61 -27.04
CA ALA A 7 -7.03 22.83 -27.86
C ALA A 7 -8.04 23.75 -27.16
N GLY A 8 -8.20 23.63 -25.84
CA GLY A 8 -9.06 24.51 -25.05
C GLY A 8 -8.56 25.96 -24.96
N ILE A 9 -7.24 26.16 -24.93
CA ILE A 9 -6.61 27.48 -24.94
C ILE A 9 -6.79 28.14 -26.30
N GLU A 10 -6.49 27.42 -27.38
CA GLU A 10 -6.58 27.92 -28.76
C GLU A 10 -8.02 28.26 -29.14
N LYS A 11 -9.01 27.44 -28.74
CA LYS A 11 -10.44 27.71 -28.98
C LYS A 11 -10.93 29.02 -28.34
N ARG A 12 -10.24 29.51 -27.33
CA ARG A 12 -10.54 30.77 -26.63
C ARG A 12 -9.66 31.92 -27.11
N ASP A 13 -8.97 31.74 -28.24
CA ASP A 13 -8.06 32.70 -28.84
C ASP A 13 -6.94 33.17 -27.89
N TYR A 14 -6.55 32.29 -26.96
CA TYR A 14 -5.40 32.53 -26.08
C TYR A 14 -4.16 31.84 -26.62
N LEU A 15 -3.00 32.37 -26.22
CA LEU A 15 -1.71 31.74 -26.46
C LEU A 15 -1.22 31.05 -25.19
N PRO A 16 -0.55 29.89 -25.31
CA PRO A 16 0.13 29.27 -24.18
C PRO A 16 1.17 30.22 -23.57
N THR A 17 1.42 30.07 -22.29
CA THR A 17 2.50 30.81 -21.63
C THR A 17 3.86 30.38 -22.16
N LYS A 18 4.82 31.31 -22.13
CA LYS A 18 6.20 31.02 -22.55
C LYS A 18 6.81 29.91 -21.68
N PRO A 19 7.63 29.01 -22.24
CA PRO A 19 8.36 28.03 -21.45
C PRO A 19 9.15 28.68 -20.32
N ALA A 20 9.19 28.03 -19.16
CA ALA A 20 10.00 28.49 -18.05
C ALA A 20 11.50 28.45 -18.40
N ALA A 21 12.30 29.31 -17.77
CA ALA A 21 13.75 29.29 -17.93
C ALA A 21 14.34 27.91 -17.57
N LYS A 22 15.40 27.47 -18.27
CA LYS A 22 16.05 26.16 -18.06
C LYS A 22 16.35 25.87 -16.58
N ARG A 23 16.85 26.86 -15.84
CA ARG A 23 17.15 26.74 -14.40
C ARG A 23 15.90 26.43 -13.56
N THR A 24 14.76 27.02 -13.91
CA THR A 24 13.47 26.73 -13.25
C THR A 24 12.97 25.35 -13.61
N LEU A 25 13.12 24.94 -14.88
CA LEU A 25 12.69 23.63 -15.36
C LEU A 25 13.42 22.49 -14.65
N ILE A 26 14.76 22.51 -14.58
CA ILE A 26 15.52 21.46 -13.88
C ILE A 26 15.15 21.40 -12.40
N ARG A 27 15.01 22.54 -11.72
CA ARG A 27 14.64 22.56 -10.30
C ARG A 27 13.28 21.91 -10.07
N ARG A 28 12.28 22.22 -10.90
CA ARG A 28 10.94 21.62 -10.81
C ARG A 28 10.99 20.12 -11.08
N ALA A 29 11.64 19.69 -12.16
CA ALA A 29 11.74 18.28 -12.51
C ALA A 29 12.33 17.43 -11.37
N TYR A 30 13.41 17.89 -10.75
CA TYR A 30 14.05 17.19 -9.63
C TYR A 30 13.16 17.16 -8.37
N LEU A 31 12.51 18.27 -8.02
CA LEU A 31 11.60 18.30 -6.87
C LEU A 31 10.35 17.43 -7.10
N ASP A 32 9.82 17.42 -8.31
CA ASP A 32 8.62 16.67 -8.65
C ASP A 32 8.93 15.17 -8.73
N LEU A 33 9.99 14.78 -9.44
CA LEU A 33 10.32 13.39 -9.71
C LEU A 33 11.14 12.73 -8.61
N HIS A 34 12.05 13.44 -7.93
CA HIS A 34 12.91 12.86 -6.87
C HIS A 34 12.62 13.42 -5.48
N GLY A 35 11.83 14.49 -5.35
CA GLY A 35 11.56 15.14 -4.05
C GLY A 35 12.72 15.95 -3.48
N LEU A 36 13.85 16.04 -4.19
CA LEU A 36 15.07 16.72 -3.76
C LEU A 36 15.51 17.73 -4.83
N PRO A 37 16.14 18.86 -4.46
CA PRO A 37 16.69 19.79 -5.45
C PRO A 37 17.88 19.18 -6.19
N PRO A 38 18.16 19.61 -7.45
CA PRO A 38 19.36 19.18 -8.16
C PRO A 38 20.63 19.75 -7.52
N SER A 39 21.74 19.03 -7.64
CA SER A 39 23.06 19.55 -7.29
C SER A 39 23.52 20.65 -8.25
N THR A 40 24.47 21.49 -7.82
CA THR A 40 25.04 22.54 -8.66
C THR A 40 25.61 21.99 -9.97
N GLY A 41 26.31 20.84 -9.91
CA GLY A 41 26.86 20.19 -11.10
C GLY A 41 25.78 19.73 -12.10
N GLN A 42 24.67 19.15 -11.61
CA GLN A 42 23.53 18.78 -12.46
C GLN A 42 22.88 20.00 -13.12
N ILE A 43 22.74 21.12 -12.39
CA ILE A 43 22.23 22.37 -12.94
C ILE A 43 23.15 22.87 -14.06
N GLU A 44 24.46 22.96 -13.82
CA GLU A 44 25.41 23.43 -14.82
C GLU A 44 25.44 22.55 -16.06
N ALA A 45 25.42 21.22 -15.88
CA ALA A 45 25.38 20.27 -16.99
C ALA A 45 24.15 20.47 -17.87
N PHE A 46 22.96 20.61 -17.27
CA PHE A 46 21.72 20.84 -18.02
C PHE A 46 21.66 22.24 -18.68
N LEU A 47 22.20 23.26 -18.03
CA LEU A 47 22.23 24.61 -18.60
C LEU A 47 23.14 24.66 -19.85
N LYS A 48 24.28 23.96 -19.82
CA LYS A 48 25.25 23.85 -20.92
C LYS A 48 24.83 22.86 -22.01
N ASP A 49 23.79 22.05 -21.78
CA ASP A 49 23.29 21.10 -22.77
C ASP A 49 22.45 21.81 -23.85
N GLU A 50 23.03 21.97 -25.03
CA GLU A 50 22.40 22.62 -26.19
C GLU A 50 21.69 21.66 -27.13
N ARG A 51 21.68 20.36 -26.81
CA ARG A 51 20.99 19.38 -27.65
C ARG A 51 19.49 19.67 -27.69
N PRO A 52 18.83 19.48 -28.85
CA PRO A 52 17.40 19.74 -29.00
C PRO A 52 16.53 18.85 -28.09
N ASP A 53 17.04 17.70 -27.65
CA ASP A 53 16.38 16.73 -26.79
C ASP A 53 16.86 16.80 -25.31
N ALA A 54 17.63 17.81 -24.91
CA ALA A 54 18.22 17.93 -23.57
C ALA A 54 17.18 17.77 -22.43
N TRP A 55 15.99 18.39 -22.59
CA TRP A 55 14.91 18.28 -21.62
C TRP A 55 14.35 16.86 -21.53
N ALA A 56 14.07 16.24 -22.68
CA ALA A 56 13.52 14.87 -22.72
C ALA A 56 14.52 13.87 -22.11
N ARG A 57 15.82 14.03 -22.40
CA ARG A 57 16.88 13.21 -21.80
C ARG A 57 16.96 13.36 -20.29
N LEU A 58 16.88 14.58 -19.78
CA LEU A 58 16.85 14.82 -18.34
C LEU A 58 15.66 14.11 -17.70
N ILE A 59 14.46 14.24 -18.26
CA ILE A 59 13.26 13.59 -17.72
C ILE A 59 13.42 12.07 -17.73
N GLU A 60 13.92 11.50 -18.84
CA GLU A 60 14.20 10.07 -18.96
C GLU A 60 15.21 9.57 -17.91
N GLU A 61 16.27 10.33 -17.64
CA GLU A 61 17.24 10.02 -16.58
C GLU A 61 16.59 10.03 -15.20
N LEU A 62 15.75 11.04 -14.92
CA LEU A 62 15.06 11.16 -13.64
C LEU A 62 14.06 10.03 -13.43
N LEU A 63 13.29 9.64 -14.45
CA LEU A 63 12.33 8.53 -14.39
C LEU A 63 13.01 7.16 -14.21
N LYS A 64 14.20 6.97 -14.80
CA LYS A 64 15.00 5.74 -14.64
C LYS A 64 15.65 5.60 -13.27
N SER A 65 15.73 6.67 -12.49
CA SER A 65 16.33 6.64 -11.16
C SER A 65 15.41 5.93 -10.16
N PRO A 66 15.93 5.09 -9.24
CA PRO A 66 15.13 4.48 -8.17
C PRO A 66 14.39 5.51 -7.29
N ARG A 67 14.90 6.74 -7.23
CA ARG A 67 14.30 7.87 -6.50
C ARG A 67 12.93 8.25 -7.03
N TYR A 68 12.64 7.98 -8.31
CA TYR A 68 11.33 8.20 -8.89
C TYR A 68 10.26 7.41 -8.13
N GLY A 69 10.47 6.09 -7.98
CA GLY A 69 9.55 5.23 -7.23
C GLY A 69 9.50 5.55 -5.74
N GLU A 70 10.60 6.00 -5.13
CA GLU A 70 10.58 6.49 -3.74
C GLU A 70 9.67 7.72 -3.59
N ARG A 71 9.80 8.69 -4.50
CA ARG A 71 9.02 9.93 -4.48
C ARG A 71 7.55 9.70 -4.80
N TRP A 72 7.26 9.02 -5.91
CA TRP A 72 5.89 8.79 -6.35
C TRP A 72 5.18 7.72 -5.53
N GLY A 73 5.92 6.71 -5.06
CA GLY A 73 5.42 5.74 -4.12
C GLY A 73 4.92 6.38 -2.82
N ARG A 74 5.58 7.44 -2.32
CA ARG A 74 5.11 8.18 -1.14
C ARG A 74 3.68 8.72 -1.31
N HIS A 75 3.36 9.30 -2.47
CA HIS A 75 2.02 9.83 -2.72
C HIS A 75 0.96 8.71 -2.76
N TRP A 76 1.31 7.55 -3.32
CA TRP A 76 0.42 6.40 -3.27
C TRP A 76 0.23 5.85 -1.86
N LEU A 77 1.32 5.82 -1.07
CA LEU A 77 1.29 5.34 0.30
C LEU A 77 0.42 6.25 1.19
N ASP A 78 0.41 7.56 0.94
CA ASP A 78 -0.54 8.49 1.57
C ASP A 78 -2.01 8.09 1.25
N VAL A 79 -2.30 7.77 -0.02
CA VAL A 79 -3.64 7.32 -0.47
C VAL A 79 -4.03 5.96 0.13
N ALA A 80 -3.08 5.04 0.26
CA ALA A 80 -3.30 3.72 0.85
C ALA A 80 -3.46 3.74 2.38
N ARG A 81 -3.32 4.90 3.03
CA ARG A 81 -3.17 5.05 4.51
C ARG A 81 -2.05 4.19 5.08
N TYR A 82 -0.91 4.16 4.40
CA TYR A 82 0.25 3.44 4.90
C TYR A 82 0.78 4.08 6.19
N ALA A 83 0.99 3.24 7.20
CA ALA A 83 1.80 3.52 8.37
C ALA A 83 2.53 2.23 8.77
N ASP A 84 3.66 2.37 9.46
CA ASP A 84 4.36 1.22 10.05
C ASP A 84 3.64 0.68 11.31
N THR A 85 2.54 1.34 11.72
CA THR A 85 1.70 0.99 12.87
C THR A 85 0.22 1.16 12.54
N ASN A 86 -0.66 0.66 13.41
CA ASN A 86 -2.12 0.75 13.25
C ASN A 86 -2.69 2.15 13.53
N GLY A 87 -2.21 2.85 14.57
CA GLY A 87 -2.52 4.25 14.84
C GLY A 87 -3.98 4.63 15.16
N MET A 88 -4.86 3.68 15.49
CA MET A 88 -6.25 3.96 15.89
C MET A 88 -6.41 4.00 17.42
N ASP A 89 -6.97 2.96 18.05
CA ASP A 89 -7.11 2.82 19.50
C ASP A 89 -5.83 2.26 20.14
N GLU A 90 -5.24 1.25 19.51
CA GLU A 90 -3.97 0.64 19.88
C GLU A 90 -2.93 0.90 18.78
N ASP A 91 -1.74 1.38 19.19
CA ASP A 91 -0.65 1.69 18.27
C ASP A 91 0.33 0.51 18.16
N ILE A 92 -0.13 -0.57 17.55
CA ILE A 92 0.67 -1.79 17.34
C ILE A 92 1.42 -1.67 16.02
N ALA A 93 2.72 -2.02 16.05
CA ALA A 93 3.55 -2.09 14.85
C ALA A 93 3.05 -3.16 13.88
N HIS A 94 3.10 -2.87 12.58
CA HIS A 94 2.91 -3.85 11.51
C HIS A 94 4.27 -4.38 11.07
N PRO A 95 4.73 -5.57 11.54
CA PRO A 95 6.10 -6.02 11.31
C PRO A 95 6.45 -6.22 9.83
N SER A 96 5.43 -6.46 9.01
CA SER A 96 5.55 -6.69 7.57
C SER A 96 5.12 -5.51 6.69
N ALA A 97 4.75 -4.34 7.25
CA ALA A 97 4.26 -3.19 6.46
C ALA A 97 5.27 -2.73 5.41
N TRP A 98 6.56 -2.69 5.75
CA TRP A 98 7.64 -2.31 4.84
C TRP A 98 7.64 -3.10 3.51
N ARG A 99 7.12 -4.33 3.50
CA ARG A 99 7.02 -5.14 2.28
C ARG A 99 6.07 -4.49 1.26
N TYR A 100 4.95 -3.96 1.74
CA TYR A 100 3.98 -3.24 0.91
C TYR A 100 4.54 -1.91 0.42
N ARG A 101 5.21 -1.13 1.30
CA ARG A 101 5.94 0.08 0.90
C ARG A 101 6.91 -0.20 -0.25
N ASP A 102 7.76 -1.21 -0.08
CA ASP A 102 8.76 -1.54 -1.08
C ASP A 102 8.13 -2.12 -2.36
N TYR A 103 6.99 -2.82 -2.26
CA TYR A 103 6.21 -3.25 -3.41
C TYR A 103 5.69 -2.05 -4.23
N VAL A 104 5.16 -1.01 -3.57
CA VAL A 104 4.70 0.21 -4.23
C VAL A 104 5.86 0.90 -4.93
N ILE A 105 6.98 1.12 -4.23
CA ILE A 105 8.19 1.74 -4.79
C ILE A 105 8.69 0.98 -6.02
N ARG A 106 8.77 -0.36 -5.93
CA ARG A 106 9.16 -1.20 -7.08
C ARG A 106 8.14 -1.16 -8.22
N SER A 107 6.85 -1.05 -7.93
CA SER A 107 5.81 -0.98 -8.96
C SER A 107 5.94 0.29 -9.80
N PHE A 108 6.22 1.44 -9.17
CA PHE A 108 6.54 2.67 -9.90
C PHE A 108 7.84 2.57 -10.70
N ASN A 109 8.93 2.09 -10.08
CA ASN A 109 10.23 2.01 -10.75
C ASN A 109 10.26 1.01 -11.92
N LYS A 110 9.40 -0.02 -11.91
CA LYS A 110 9.27 -0.99 -12.99
C LYS A 110 8.23 -0.58 -14.04
N ASP A 111 7.60 0.58 -13.90
CA ASP A 111 6.48 1.02 -14.73
C ASP A 111 5.38 -0.05 -14.82
N LYS A 112 4.95 -0.58 -13.66
CA LYS A 112 3.93 -1.62 -13.61
C LYS A 112 2.63 -1.07 -14.23
N PRO A 113 2.00 -1.80 -15.17
CA PRO A 113 0.71 -1.40 -15.72
C PRO A 113 -0.31 -1.12 -14.62
N PHE A 114 -1.00 0.01 -14.74
CA PHE A 114 -1.87 0.51 -13.67
C PHE A 114 -3.03 -0.45 -13.37
N ASP A 115 -3.62 -1.07 -14.40
CA ASP A 115 -4.62 -2.13 -14.28
C ASP A 115 -4.10 -3.30 -13.44
N ARG A 116 -2.87 -3.73 -13.70
CA ARG A 116 -2.24 -4.81 -12.95
C ARG A 116 -1.99 -4.42 -11.50
N PHE A 117 -1.54 -3.19 -11.27
CA PHE A 117 -1.31 -2.64 -9.94
C PHE A 117 -2.59 -2.61 -9.10
N ILE A 118 -3.72 -2.16 -9.67
CA ILE A 118 -5.04 -2.18 -9.00
C ILE A 118 -5.43 -3.61 -8.62
N VAL A 119 -5.37 -4.55 -9.58
CA VAL A 119 -5.83 -5.92 -9.36
C VAL A 119 -4.99 -6.62 -8.29
N GLU A 120 -3.66 -6.43 -8.28
CA GLU A 120 -2.79 -7.00 -7.24
C GLU A 120 -3.11 -6.45 -5.83
N GLN A 121 -3.62 -5.22 -5.73
CA GLN A 121 -4.00 -4.64 -4.45
C GLN A 121 -5.34 -5.12 -3.90
N LEU A 122 -6.26 -5.57 -4.75
CA LEU A 122 -7.59 -6.03 -4.34
C LEU A 122 -7.71 -7.56 -4.29
N ALA A 123 -6.94 -8.26 -5.13
CA ALA A 123 -7.10 -9.71 -5.35
C ALA A 123 -5.79 -10.40 -5.73
N GLY A 124 -4.63 -9.89 -5.30
CA GLY A 124 -3.32 -10.41 -5.68
C GLY A 124 -3.10 -11.89 -5.33
N ASP A 125 -3.67 -12.39 -4.25
CA ASP A 125 -3.64 -13.81 -3.85
C ASP A 125 -4.48 -14.73 -4.75
N LEU A 126 -5.46 -14.18 -5.48
CA LEU A 126 -6.31 -14.94 -6.41
C LEU A 126 -5.72 -15.05 -7.81
N LEU A 127 -4.62 -14.34 -8.08
CA LEU A 127 -4.00 -14.32 -9.40
C LEU A 127 -3.15 -15.56 -9.63
N PRO A 128 -3.14 -16.12 -10.86
CA PRO A 128 -2.19 -17.17 -11.20
C PRO A 128 -0.76 -16.60 -11.14
N ALA A 129 0.15 -17.42 -10.61
CA ALA A 129 1.57 -17.10 -10.51
C ALA A 129 2.40 -18.18 -11.19
N LYS A 130 3.38 -17.76 -11.99
CA LYS A 130 4.31 -18.66 -12.67
C LYS A 130 5.31 -19.32 -11.72
N ASP A 131 5.64 -18.62 -10.63
CA ASP A 131 6.62 -19.04 -9.64
C ASP A 131 6.31 -18.41 -8.28
N LEU A 132 7.03 -18.85 -7.25
CA LEU A 132 6.84 -18.38 -5.88
C LEU A 132 7.21 -16.89 -5.71
N ALA A 133 8.14 -16.37 -6.50
CA ALA A 133 8.52 -14.96 -6.43
C ALA A 133 7.39 -14.05 -6.93
N GLN A 134 6.75 -14.42 -8.03
CA GLN A 134 5.59 -13.73 -8.55
C GLN A 134 4.41 -13.84 -7.59
N LYS A 135 4.15 -15.04 -7.02
CA LYS A 135 3.09 -15.22 -6.01
C LYS A 135 3.30 -14.27 -4.83
N ARG A 136 4.53 -14.17 -4.32
CA ARG A 136 4.90 -13.24 -3.25
C ARG A 136 4.66 -11.79 -3.63
N GLU A 137 5.10 -11.36 -4.81
CA GLU A 137 4.91 -9.99 -5.27
C GLU A 137 3.43 -9.63 -5.39
N GLN A 138 2.61 -10.53 -5.95
CA GLN A 138 1.16 -10.35 -6.08
C GLN A 138 0.48 -10.30 -4.71
N THR A 139 0.77 -11.23 -3.79
CA THR A 139 0.16 -11.26 -2.46
C THR A 139 0.54 -10.04 -1.62
N VAL A 140 1.77 -9.52 -1.74
CA VAL A 140 2.17 -8.30 -1.02
C VAL A 140 1.34 -7.08 -1.44
N GLY A 141 0.80 -7.06 -2.67
CA GLY A 141 -0.12 -6.01 -3.13
C GLY A 141 -1.35 -5.84 -2.21
N LEU A 142 -1.84 -6.93 -1.63
CA LEU A 142 -2.96 -6.92 -0.66
C LEU A 142 -2.66 -6.17 0.64
N GLY A 143 -1.41 -5.72 0.82
CA GLY A 143 -1.06 -4.73 1.82
C GLY A 143 -2.01 -3.53 1.80
N PHE A 144 -2.54 -3.13 0.63
CA PHE A 144 -3.55 -2.08 0.49
C PHE A 144 -4.81 -2.28 1.36
N LEU A 145 -5.33 -3.51 1.44
CA LEU A 145 -6.49 -3.85 2.25
C LEU A 145 -6.11 -4.16 3.71
N SER A 146 -4.82 -4.41 3.97
CA SER A 146 -4.33 -4.78 5.29
C SER A 146 -3.91 -3.57 6.12
N VAL A 147 -3.19 -2.63 5.52
CA VAL A 147 -2.77 -1.38 6.17
C VAL A 147 -3.97 -0.45 6.39
N GLY A 148 -3.80 0.52 7.26
CA GLY A 148 -4.85 1.45 7.65
C GLY A 148 -5.43 1.13 9.03
N PRO A 149 -6.11 2.13 9.63
CA PRO A 149 -6.44 2.12 11.05
C PRO A 149 -7.58 1.14 11.36
N LYS A 150 -7.43 0.37 12.44
CA LYS A 150 -8.39 -0.65 12.90
C LYS A 150 -8.56 -0.56 14.41
N MET A 151 -9.78 -0.75 14.90
CA MET A 151 -10.07 -0.74 16.33
C MET A 151 -9.71 -2.10 16.94
N LEU A 152 -8.46 -2.28 17.38
CA LEU A 152 -7.90 -3.57 17.82
C LEU A 152 -8.40 -4.01 19.20
N ALA A 153 -8.86 -3.09 20.03
CA ALA A 153 -9.43 -3.35 21.36
C ALA A 153 -10.98 -3.39 21.33
N CYS A 154 -11.60 -3.51 20.15
CA CYS A 154 -13.06 -3.65 20.03
C CYS A 154 -13.54 -4.95 20.70
N ASP A 155 -14.53 -4.83 21.58
CA ASP A 155 -15.14 -5.93 22.33
C ASP A 155 -16.19 -6.70 21.54
N ASP A 156 -16.85 -6.03 20.58
CA ASP A 156 -17.79 -6.63 19.63
C ASP A 156 -17.08 -7.10 18.34
N PRO A 157 -16.92 -8.43 18.13
CA PRO A 157 -16.24 -8.98 16.95
C PRO A 157 -16.95 -8.67 15.63
N ASP A 158 -18.29 -8.64 15.63
CA ASP A 158 -19.08 -8.41 14.43
C ASP A 158 -19.00 -6.95 14.01
N LYS A 159 -19.05 -6.03 14.97
CA LYS A 159 -18.80 -4.61 14.73
C LYS A 159 -17.39 -4.40 14.18
N MET A 160 -16.37 -4.97 14.83
CA MET A 160 -14.98 -4.85 14.41
C MET A 160 -14.79 -5.29 12.95
N ARG A 161 -15.33 -6.46 12.58
CA ARG A 161 -15.23 -6.99 11.22
C ARG A 161 -15.93 -6.08 10.21
N ARG A 162 -17.11 -5.54 10.53
CA ARG A 162 -17.87 -4.63 9.66
C ARG A 162 -17.18 -3.28 9.48
N ASP A 163 -16.56 -2.75 10.53
CA ASP A 163 -15.81 -1.49 10.45
C ASP A 163 -14.53 -1.64 9.62
N ILE A 164 -13.84 -2.78 9.68
CA ILE A 164 -12.72 -3.08 8.78
C ILE A 164 -13.17 -3.11 7.32
N VAL A 165 -14.30 -3.76 7.03
CA VAL A 165 -14.86 -3.80 5.67
C VAL A 165 -15.26 -2.41 5.18
N ASP A 166 -15.87 -1.59 6.03
CA ASP A 166 -16.23 -0.21 5.70
C ASP A 166 -14.99 0.63 5.37
N GLU A 167 -13.93 0.53 6.19
CA GLU A 167 -12.65 1.19 5.99
C GLU A 167 -12.01 0.82 4.64
N GLN A 168 -12.00 -0.47 4.31
CA GLN A 168 -11.48 -1.00 3.04
C GLN A 168 -12.29 -0.51 1.83
N MET A 169 -13.62 -0.48 1.95
CA MET A 169 -14.50 -0.01 0.88
C MET A 169 -14.38 1.50 0.65
N ASP A 170 -14.33 2.31 1.72
CA ASP A 170 -14.18 3.77 1.60
C ASP A 170 -12.85 4.13 0.93
N THR A 171 -11.76 3.46 1.29
CA THR A 171 -10.47 3.72 0.65
C THR A 171 -10.40 3.20 -0.78
N MET A 172 -10.92 2.01 -1.08
CA MET A 172 -11.02 1.53 -2.46
C MET A 172 -11.80 2.53 -3.32
N GLY A 173 -12.95 3.01 -2.82
CA GLY A 173 -13.79 4.00 -3.50
C GLY A 173 -13.05 5.31 -3.78
N ARG A 174 -12.37 5.86 -2.77
CA ARG A 174 -11.60 7.11 -2.92
C ARG A 174 -10.38 6.94 -3.81
N ALA A 175 -9.64 5.84 -3.67
CA ALA A 175 -8.37 5.62 -4.36
C ALA A 175 -8.56 5.31 -5.85
N PHE A 176 -9.56 4.51 -6.20
CA PHE A 176 -9.72 4.02 -7.57
C PHE A 176 -10.89 4.62 -8.33
N LEU A 177 -11.97 5.00 -7.65
CA LEU A 177 -13.17 5.57 -8.28
C LEU A 177 -13.29 7.09 -8.10
N GLY A 178 -12.53 7.66 -7.15
CA GLY A 178 -12.70 9.07 -6.76
C GLY A 178 -14.04 9.35 -6.08
N MET A 179 -14.65 8.34 -5.45
CA MET A 179 -15.99 8.40 -4.88
C MET A 179 -15.99 8.11 -3.38
N THR A 180 -16.89 8.76 -2.64
CA THR A 180 -17.09 8.54 -1.20
C THR A 180 -18.17 7.50 -0.93
N ILE A 181 -17.87 6.24 -1.26
CA ILE A 181 -18.83 5.12 -1.13
C ILE A 181 -19.35 5.00 0.31
N GLY A 182 -18.55 5.37 1.33
CA GLY A 182 -18.94 5.30 2.74
C GLY A 182 -20.22 6.06 3.12
N CYS A 183 -20.63 7.09 2.36
CA CYS A 183 -21.92 7.75 2.61
C CYS A 183 -23.12 6.81 2.40
N ALA A 184 -22.97 5.81 1.53
CA ALA A 184 -24.01 4.84 1.24
C ALA A 184 -24.25 3.82 2.37
N ARG A 185 -23.45 3.87 3.45
CA ARG A 185 -23.54 2.95 4.60
C ARG A 185 -24.89 3.03 5.32
N CYS A 186 -25.49 4.22 5.39
CA CYS A 186 -26.71 4.48 6.18
C CYS A 186 -27.91 4.89 5.33
N HIS A 187 -27.69 5.42 4.13
CA HIS A 187 -28.73 5.90 3.22
C HIS A 187 -28.20 5.88 1.78
N ASP A 188 -29.04 5.96 0.76
CA ASP A 188 -28.57 6.09 -0.63
C ASP A 188 -27.66 7.31 -0.77
N HIS A 189 -26.57 7.18 -1.52
CA HIS A 189 -25.58 8.24 -1.66
C HIS A 189 -26.21 9.54 -2.18
N LYS A 190 -25.81 10.68 -1.60
CA LYS A 190 -26.50 11.97 -1.78
C LYS A 190 -26.51 12.48 -3.23
N ILE A 191 -25.43 12.22 -3.98
CA ILE A 191 -25.19 12.79 -5.31
C ILE A 191 -24.96 11.68 -6.33
N ASP A 192 -24.01 10.80 -6.05
CA ASP A 192 -23.71 9.65 -6.92
C ASP A 192 -24.77 8.55 -6.88
N PRO A 193 -24.98 7.80 -7.97
CA PRO A 193 -25.98 6.74 -8.08
C PRO A 193 -25.53 5.43 -7.39
N ILE A 194 -25.25 5.50 -6.09
CA ILE A 194 -24.91 4.35 -5.25
C ILE A 194 -26.02 4.18 -4.23
N SER A 195 -26.81 3.11 -4.35
CA SER A 195 -27.83 2.80 -3.36
C SER A 195 -27.22 2.13 -2.12
N ILE A 196 -27.93 2.17 -1.00
CA ILE A 196 -27.59 1.40 0.20
C ILE A 196 -27.53 -0.11 -0.10
N LYS A 197 -28.33 -0.58 -1.06
CA LYS A 197 -28.29 -1.97 -1.52
C LYS A 197 -26.97 -2.30 -2.23
N ASP A 198 -26.47 -1.39 -3.06
CA ASP A 198 -25.17 -1.56 -3.74
C ASP A 198 -24.03 -1.57 -2.73
N TYR A 199 -24.07 -0.68 -1.73
CA TYR A 199 -23.12 -0.65 -0.63
C TYR A 199 -23.06 -2.00 0.09
N TYR A 200 -24.20 -2.53 0.54
CA TYR A 200 -24.20 -3.81 1.26
C TYR A 200 -23.90 -5.01 0.35
N GLY A 201 -24.21 -4.94 -0.95
CA GLY A 201 -23.76 -5.93 -1.93
C GLY A 201 -22.24 -5.99 -2.03
N LEU A 202 -21.58 -4.83 -2.10
CA LEU A 202 -20.12 -4.73 -2.10
C LEU A 202 -19.52 -5.14 -0.75
N ALA A 203 -20.14 -4.75 0.36
CA ALA A 203 -19.72 -5.18 1.70
C ALA A 203 -19.74 -6.71 1.85
N GLY A 204 -20.72 -7.39 1.23
CA GLY A 204 -20.77 -8.84 1.17
C GLY A 204 -19.54 -9.47 0.50
N ILE A 205 -18.98 -8.82 -0.53
CA ILE A 205 -17.74 -9.25 -1.19
C ILE A 205 -16.55 -9.06 -0.24
N PHE A 206 -16.41 -7.85 0.31
CA PHE A 206 -15.29 -7.50 1.21
C PHE A 206 -15.32 -8.25 2.54
N MET A 207 -16.48 -8.74 2.98
CA MET A 207 -16.55 -9.65 4.13
C MET A 207 -15.77 -10.95 3.93
N SER A 208 -15.39 -11.30 2.71
CA SER A 208 -14.53 -12.45 2.42
C SER A 208 -13.04 -12.18 2.64
N THR A 209 -12.64 -10.93 2.88
CA THR A 209 -11.24 -10.60 3.21
C THR A 209 -10.89 -11.04 4.63
N LYS A 210 -9.63 -11.40 4.85
CA LYS A 210 -9.11 -11.82 6.17
C LYS A 210 -7.86 -11.02 6.51
N THR A 211 -8.06 -9.96 7.28
CA THR A 211 -6.95 -9.12 7.78
C THR A 211 -6.52 -9.51 9.19
N LEU A 212 -7.41 -10.19 9.95
CA LEU A 212 -7.16 -10.65 11.32
C LEU A 212 -7.49 -12.15 11.44
N THR A 213 -6.74 -12.87 12.27
CA THR A 213 -7.05 -14.26 12.68
C THR A 213 -8.08 -14.30 13.80
N LYS A 214 -8.07 -13.28 14.67
CA LYS A 214 -8.93 -13.19 15.85
C LYS A 214 -9.55 -11.79 15.94
N TYR A 215 -10.87 -11.74 16.08
CA TYR A 215 -11.65 -10.51 16.26
C TYR A 215 -12.09 -10.44 17.73
N SER A 216 -11.23 -9.88 18.59
CA SER A 216 -11.47 -9.72 20.04
C SER A 216 -10.53 -8.65 20.60
N VAL A 217 -10.67 -8.29 21.89
CA VAL A 217 -9.85 -7.30 22.62
C VAL A 217 -8.32 -7.55 22.58
N VAL A 218 -7.88 -8.70 22.04
CA VAL A 218 -6.51 -8.91 21.56
C VAL A 218 -6.59 -9.43 20.13
N ALA A 219 -6.70 -8.51 19.18
CA ALA A 219 -6.73 -8.83 17.77
C ALA A 219 -5.35 -9.29 17.29
N GLU A 220 -5.31 -10.28 16.41
CA GLU A 220 -4.07 -10.79 15.83
C GLU A 220 -4.15 -10.66 14.31
N PHE A 221 -3.09 -10.12 13.71
CA PHE A 221 -3.02 -9.94 12.26
C PHE A 221 -2.95 -11.28 11.53
N HIS A 222 -3.65 -11.35 10.40
CA HIS A 222 -3.59 -12.51 9.52
C HIS A 222 -2.28 -12.50 8.73
N GLU A 223 -1.37 -13.40 9.08
CA GLU A 223 -0.11 -13.58 8.38
C GLU A 223 -0.21 -14.68 7.32
N HIS A 224 0.26 -14.38 6.11
CA HIS A 224 0.42 -15.36 5.04
C HIS A 224 1.84 -15.90 5.03
N ASP A 225 2.00 -17.20 5.33
CA ASP A 225 3.26 -17.89 5.10
C ASP A 225 3.44 -18.18 3.60
N LEU A 226 4.37 -17.45 2.97
CA LEU A 226 4.73 -17.58 1.56
C LEU A 226 6.10 -18.26 1.39
N THR A 227 6.59 -18.98 2.39
CA THR A 227 7.78 -19.83 2.28
C THR A 227 7.49 -21.08 1.44
N LYS A 228 8.51 -21.85 1.10
CA LYS A 228 8.31 -23.11 0.38
C LYS A 228 7.64 -24.11 1.32
N GLU A 229 6.82 -25.01 0.79
CA GLU A 229 6.12 -26.02 1.62
C GLU A 229 7.07 -26.86 2.49
N GLU A 230 8.28 -27.14 2.00
CA GLU A 230 9.31 -27.84 2.79
C GLU A 230 9.75 -27.04 4.01
N ASP A 231 9.89 -25.72 3.87
CA ASP A 231 10.28 -24.83 4.97
C ASP A 231 9.12 -24.68 5.96
N GLN A 232 7.88 -24.61 5.47
CA GLN A 232 6.68 -24.60 6.30
C GLN A 232 6.59 -25.86 7.19
N LYS A 233 6.83 -27.04 6.60
CA LYS A 233 6.85 -28.31 7.35
C LYS A 233 7.93 -28.32 8.42
N LYS A 234 9.14 -27.83 8.11
CA LYS A 234 10.22 -27.69 9.10
C LYS A 234 9.84 -26.72 10.22
N TRP A 235 9.23 -25.59 9.89
CA TRP A 235 8.79 -24.60 10.89
C TRP A 235 7.71 -25.16 11.81
N LEU A 236 6.75 -25.90 11.26
CA LEU A 236 5.71 -26.57 12.04
C LEU A 236 6.31 -27.60 13.01
N GLU A 237 7.31 -28.36 12.56
CA GLU A 237 8.03 -29.31 13.41
C GLU A 237 8.81 -28.60 14.53
N VAL A 238 9.49 -27.49 14.23
CA VAL A 238 10.16 -26.66 15.25
C VAL A 238 9.15 -26.16 16.29
N ARG A 239 8.00 -25.60 15.86
CA ARG A 239 6.95 -25.16 16.80
C ARG A 239 6.43 -26.29 17.67
N ARG A 240 6.26 -27.49 17.10
CA ARG A 240 5.83 -28.68 17.84
C ARG A 240 6.84 -29.01 18.94
N LEU A 241 8.13 -29.07 18.60
CA LEU A 241 9.23 -29.36 19.53
C LEU A 241 9.35 -28.29 20.62
N GLU A 242 9.28 -27.01 20.27
CA GLU A 242 9.29 -25.90 21.25
C GLU A 242 8.08 -25.96 22.19
N GLY A 243 6.90 -26.30 21.67
CA GLY A 243 5.69 -26.50 22.47
C GLY A 243 5.83 -27.67 23.45
N GLU A 244 6.47 -28.76 23.03
CA GLU A 244 6.79 -29.90 23.90
C GLU A 244 7.83 -29.54 24.96
N GLN A 245 8.83 -28.72 24.63
CA GLN A 245 9.83 -28.24 25.57
C GLN A 245 9.23 -27.30 26.63
N LYS A 246 8.32 -26.39 26.23
CA LYS A 246 7.60 -25.51 27.18
C LYS A 246 6.70 -26.30 28.13
N LYS A 247 6.18 -27.46 27.73
CA LYS A 247 5.42 -28.36 28.61
C LYS A 247 6.30 -29.12 29.60
N LYS A 248 7.62 -29.19 29.36
CA LYS A 248 8.62 -29.76 30.27
C LYS A 248 9.18 -28.70 31.24
N GLU A 249 8.39 -27.70 31.63
CA GLU A 249 8.72 -26.97 32.85
C GLU A 249 8.68 -27.94 34.03
N THR A 250 9.68 -27.81 34.91
CA THR A 250 9.80 -28.54 36.18
C THR A 250 8.42 -28.67 36.85
N PRO A 251 7.93 -29.91 37.08
CA PRO A 251 6.68 -30.15 37.79
C PRO A 251 6.60 -29.30 39.04
N LYS A 252 5.40 -28.81 39.38
CA LYS A 252 5.21 -27.87 40.51
C LYS A 252 5.83 -28.43 41.80
N ASP A 253 5.70 -29.73 41.99
CA ASP A 253 6.27 -30.55 43.05
C ASP A 253 7.81 -30.58 43.10
N GLU A 254 8.52 -30.47 41.96
CA GLU A 254 9.97 -30.25 41.95
C GLU A 254 10.34 -28.78 42.19
N LYS A 255 9.53 -27.83 41.69
CA LYS A 255 9.74 -26.39 41.97
C LYS A 255 9.57 -26.08 43.46
N ASP A 256 8.58 -26.69 44.11
CA ASP A 256 8.29 -26.53 45.53
C ASP A 256 9.41 -27.13 46.39
N LYS A 257 9.98 -28.30 46.00
CA LYS A 257 11.14 -28.89 46.69
C LYS A 257 12.42 -28.05 46.58
N LEU A 258 12.68 -27.47 45.42
CA LEU A 258 13.85 -26.60 45.19
C LEU A 258 13.72 -25.24 45.88
N ALA A 259 12.50 -24.84 46.29
CA ALA A 259 12.26 -23.61 47.04
C ALA A 259 12.38 -23.79 48.57
N GLU A 260 12.40 -25.03 49.05
CA GLU A 260 12.57 -25.39 50.46
C GLU A 260 14.04 -25.68 50.86
N GLU A 261 14.96 -25.73 49.89
CA GLU A 261 16.43 -25.76 50.09
C GLU A 261 17.06 -24.35 50.06
#